data_AF-A0A7X1NAN2-F1
#
_entry.id   AF-A0A7X1NAN2-F1
#
_cell.length_a   1.000
_cell.length_b   1.000
_cell.length_c   1.000
_cell.angle_alpha   90.00
_cell.angle_beta   90.00
_cell.angle_gamma   90.00
#
_symmetry.space_group_name_H-M   'P 1'
#
loop_
_entity.id
_entity.type
_entity.pdbx_description
1 polymer ?
#
loop_
_entity_poly.entity_id
_entity_poly.type
_entity_poly.pdbx_seq_one_letter_code
_entity_poly.pdbx_strand_id
1 'polypeptide(L)'
;MEHAIRKRIEQMFSRDRRMAQIALLLLWITLGYVYFAITSQTTDSSVRIALTIGVGAVLVFNSASILAMIRHYKEDKDHIYGLDIRHLDENRARKAELAQRDDEALSPAVK
;
A
#
# COMPACT_ATOMS: atom_id res chain seq x y z
N MET A 1 23.61 12.25 -3.44
CA MET A 1 23.12 10.95 -2.94
C MET A 1 21.75 11.06 -2.28
N GLU A 2 21.52 12.02 -1.37
CA GLU A 2 20.21 12.18 -0.70
C GLU A 2 19.01 12.38 -1.63
N HIS A 3 19.15 13.11 -2.73
CA HIS A 3 18.06 13.34 -3.69
C HIS A 3 17.57 12.06 -4.37
N ALA A 4 18.45 11.08 -4.61
CA ALA A 4 18.07 9.80 -5.22
C ALA A 4 17.30 8.91 -4.24
N ILE A 5 17.67 8.93 -2.96
CA ILE A 5 16.99 8.21 -1.88
C ILE A 5 15.60 8.81 -1.64
N ARG A 6 15.48 10.14 -1.51
CA ARG A 6 14.20 10.84 -1.38
C ARG A 6 13.25 10.54 -2.54
N LYS A 7 13.77 10.47 -3.78
CA LYS A 7 12.98 10.11 -4.97
C LYS A 7 12.44 8.67 -4.90
N ARG A 8 13.22 7.72 -4.40
CA ARG A 8 12.78 6.32 -4.21
C ARG A 8 11.73 6.18 -3.12
N ILE A 9 11.91 6.88 -1.99
CA ILE A 9 10.92 6.93 -0.89
C ILE A 9 9.57 7.42 -1.43
N GLU A 10 9.58 8.52 -2.18
CA GLU A 10 8.35 9.09 -2.74
C GLU A 10 7.68 8.15 -3.77
N GLN A 11 8.47 7.44 -4.57
CA GLN A 11 7.94 6.45 -5.51
C GLN A 11 7.24 5.29 -4.79
N MET A 12 7.84 4.77 -3.72
CA MET A 12 7.27 3.68 -2.92
C MET A 12 5.97 4.14 -2.24
N PHE A 13 6.02 5.28 -1.56
CA PHE A 13 4.84 5.89 -0.93
C PHE A 13 3.71 6.17 -1.93
N SER A 14 4.02 6.68 -3.12
CA SER A 14 3.03 6.96 -4.16
C SER A 14 2.34 5.68 -4.67
N ARG A 15 3.03 4.54 -4.66
CA ARG A 15 2.47 3.27 -5.08
C ARG A 15 1.51 2.73 -4.03
N ASP A 16 1.91 2.75 -2.76
CA ASP A 16 1.08 2.26 -1.66
C ASP A 16 -0.17 3.12 -1.49
N ARG A 17 -0.03 4.45 -1.63
CA ARG A 17 -1.16 5.37 -1.69
C ARG A 17 -2.12 5.04 -2.83
N ARG A 18 -1.61 4.73 -4.03
CA ARG A 18 -2.46 4.33 -5.16
C ARG A 18 -3.19 3.02 -4.89
N MET A 19 -2.51 2.02 -4.31
CA MET A 19 -3.16 0.75 -3.97
C MET A 19 -4.27 0.94 -2.93
N ALA A 20 -4.04 1.75 -1.90
CA ALA A 20 -5.07 2.10 -0.92
C ALA A 20 -6.27 2.81 -1.57
N GLN A 21 -6.03 3.72 -2.51
CA GLN A 21 -7.10 4.40 -3.25
C GLN A 21 -7.89 3.43 -4.15
N ILE A 22 -7.21 2.49 -4.83
CA ILE A 22 -7.86 1.47 -5.66
C ILE A 22 -8.73 0.54 -4.79
N ALA A 23 -8.21 0.08 -3.65
CA ALA A 23 -8.96 -0.74 -2.72
C ALA A 23 -10.22 -0.02 -2.21
N LEU A 24 -10.09 1.27 -1.87
CA LEU A 24 -11.23 2.11 -1.48
C LEU A 24 -12.26 2.23 -2.61
N LEU A 25 -11.81 2.48 -3.84
CA LEU A 25 -12.70 2.58 -5.00
C LEU A 25 -13.46 1.27 -5.26
N LEU A 26 -12.78 0.13 -5.18
CA LEU A 26 -13.41 -1.19 -5.30
C LEU A 26 -14.44 -1.45 -4.20
N LEU A 27 -14.15 -1.03 -2.96
CA LEU A 27 -15.11 -1.09 -1.86
C LEU A 27 -16.37 -0.27 -2.17
N TRP A 28 -16.21 0.97 -2.65
CA TRP A 28 -17.33 1.83 -3.06
C TRP A 28 -18.19 1.19 -4.15
N ILE A 29 -17.56 0.67 -5.20
CA ILE A 29 -18.26 0.01 -6.31
C ILE A 29 -19.02 -1.23 -5.81
N THR A 30 -18.37 -2.06 -5.00
CA THR A 30 -18.96 -3.31 -4.50
C THR A 30 -20.15 -3.04 -3.60
N LEU A 31 -20.00 -2.15 -2.61
CA LEU A 31 -21.10 -1.79 -1.71
C LEU A 31 -22.22 -1.04 -2.44
N GLY A 32 -21.89 -0.18 -3.39
CA GLY A 32 -22.89 0.50 -4.23
C GLY A 32 -23.71 -0.49 -5.06
N TYR A 33 -23.05 -1.48 -5.67
CA TYR A 33 -23.72 -2.55 -6.39
C TYR A 33 -24.64 -3.38 -5.47
N VAL A 34 -24.13 -3.83 -4.31
CA VAL A 34 -24.93 -4.61 -3.35
C VAL A 34 -26.12 -3.79 -2.85
N TYR A 35 -25.92 -2.52 -2.52
CA TYR A 35 -27.00 -1.62 -2.11
C TYR A 35 -28.10 -1.54 -3.17
N PHE A 36 -27.73 -1.32 -4.43
CA PHE A 36 -28.69 -1.26 -5.53
C PHE A 36 -29.41 -2.60 -5.77
N ALA A 37 -28.66 -3.71 -5.73
CA ALA A 37 -29.21 -5.06 -5.93
C ALA A 37 -30.20 -5.47 -4.83
N ILE A 38 -29.98 -5.04 -3.58
CA ILE A 38 -30.89 -5.35 -2.48
C ILE A 38 -32.08 -4.38 -2.45
N THR A 39 -31.85 -3.08 -2.62
CA THR A 39 -32.95 -2.09 -2.59
C THR A 39 -33.92 -2.27 -3.75
N SER A 40 -33.49 -2.79 -4.91
CA SER A 40 -34.38 -3.12 -6.03
C SER A 40 -35.30 -4.32 -5.75
N GLN A 41 -34.89 -5.24 -4.88
CA GLN A 41 -35.67 -6.44 -4.53
C GLN A 41 -36.56 -6.23 -3.28
N THR A 42 -36.13 -5.37 -2.35
CA THR A 42 -36.85 -5.13 -1.09
C THR A 42 -37.73 -3.90 -1.19
N THR A 43 -39.02 -4.02 -0.84
CA THR A 43 -39.98 -2.90 -0.76
C THR A 43 -40.16 -2.34 0.66
N ASP A 44 -39.67 -3.04 1.69
CA ASP A 44 -39.74 -2.60 3.09
C ASP A 44 -38.87 -1.36 3.34
N SER A 45 -39.52 -0.27 3.79
CA SER A 45 -38.89 1.00 4.09
C SER A 45 -37.89 0.94 5.24
N SER A 46 -38.18 0.17 6.29
CA SER A 46 -37.30 0.02 7.47
C SER A 46 -36.00 -0.67 7.08
N VAL A 47 -36.08 -1.71 6.25
CA VAL A 47 -34.90 -2.42 5.73
C VAL A 47 -34.05 -1.49 4.85
N ARG A 48 -34.67 -0.70 3.97
CA ARG A 48 -33.96 0.26 3.13
C ARG A 48 -33.23 1.34 3.94
N ILE A 49 -33.86 1.86 5.00
CA ILE A 49 -33.25 2.83 5.90
C ILE A 49 -32.03 2.22 6.60
N ALA A 50 -32.19 1.03 7.19
CA ALA A 50 -31.10 0.34 7.86
C ALA A 50 -29.93 0.06 6.91
N LEU A 51 -30.21 -0.38 5.69
CA LEU A 51 -29.19 -0.63 4.67
C LEU A 51 -28.46 0.66 4.26
N THR A 52 -29.20 1.76 4.10
CA THR A 52 -28.63 3.07 3.74
C THR A 52 -27.67 3.56 4.82
N ILE A 53 -28.07 3.48 6.09
CA ILE A 53 -27.23 3.87 7.23
C ILE A 53 -26.00 2.96 7.31
N GLY A 54 -26.18 1.64 7.18
CA GLY A 54 -25.09 0.68 7.24
C GLY A 54 -24.04 0.89 6.15
N VAL A 55 -24.47 0.97 4.89
CA VAL A 55 -23.58 1.24 3.75
C VAL A 55 -22.91 2.60 3.90
N GLY A 56 -23.67 3.64 4.26
CA GLY A 56 -23.15 4.98 4.49
C GLY A 56 -22.06 5.01 5.56
N ALA A 57 -22.31 4.38 6.71
CA ALA A 57 -21.35 4.32 7.80
C ALA A 57 -20.06 3.60 7.36
N VAL A 58 -20.17 2.44 6.71
CA VAL A 58 -19.00 1.67 6.24
C VAL A 58 -18.16 2.51 5.27
N LEU A 59 -18.79 3.18 4.31
CA LEU A 59 -18.11 3.99 3.30
C LEU A 59 -17.46 5.24 3.90
N VAL A 60 -18.16 5.95 4.79
CA VAL A 60 -17.65 7.15 5.45
C VAL A 60 -16.46 6.80 6.34
N PHE A 61 -16.60 5.82 7.24
CA PHE A 61 -15.53 5.46 8.15
C PHE A 61 -14.31 4.90 7.43
N ASN A 62 -14.49 4.00 6.44
CA ASN A 62 -13.34 3.48 5.68
C ASN A 62 -12.63 4.59 4.90
N SER A 63 -13.38 5.49 4.26
CA SER A 63 -12.78 6.62 3.55
C SER A 63 -12.01 7.53 4.52
N ALA A 64 -12.59 7.86 5.66
CA ALA A 64 -11.95 8.69 6.69
C ALA A 64 -10.67 8.02 7.23
N SER A 65 -10.71 6.72 7.54
CA SER A 65 -9.54 5.97 8.01
C SER A 65 -8.41 5.94 6.97
N ILE A 66 -8.72 5.68 5.69
CA ILE A 66 -7.70 5.71 4.63
C ILE A 66 -7.13 7.12 4.43
N LEU A 67 -7.97 8.15 4.47
CA LEU A 67 -7.51 9.54 4.37
C LEU A 67 -6.60 9.92 5.56
N ALA A 68 -6.98 9.51 6.78
CA ALA A 68 -6.19 9.73 7.98
C ALA A 68 -4.83 9.01 7.89
N MET A 69 -4.83 7.74 7.46
CA MET A 69 -3.62 6.96 7.25
C MET A 69 -2.69 7.63 6.23
N ILE A 70 -3.20 8.06 5.07
CA ILE A 70 -2.41 8.73 4.04
C ILE A 70 -1.84 10.06 4.56
N ARG A 71 -2.64 10.82 5.33
CA ARG A 71 -2.21 12.11 5.87
C ARG A 71 -1.11 11.94 6.91
N HIS A 72 -1.28 11.00 7.84
CA HIS A 72 -0.28 10.70 8.87
C HIS A 72 1.00 10.12 8.26
N TYR A 73 0.90 9.21 7.29
CA TYR A 73 2.08 8.63 6.64
C TYR A 73 2.88 9.62 5.82
N LYS A 74 2.29 10.75 5.38
CA LYS A 74 3.05 11.82 4.75
C LYS A 74 4.10 12.42 5.69
N GLU A 75 3.81 12.42 7.00
CA GLU A 75 4.68 12.98 8.04
C GLU A 75 5.77 11.97 8.45
N ASP A 76 5.46 10.67 8.46
CA ASP A 76 6.38 9.62 8.92
C ASP A 76 7.15 8.87 7.81
N LYS A 77 6.84 9.13 6.53
CA LYS A 77 7.42 8.39 5.38
C LYS A 77 8.96 8.42 5.34
N ASP A 78 9.56 9.55 5.71
CA ASP A 78 11.01 9.70 5.59
C ASP A 78 11.77 8.82 6.60
N HIS A 79 11.17 8.54 7.76
CA HIS A 79 11.72 7.62 8.75
C HIS A 79 11.48 6.15 8.36
N ILE A 80 10.24 5.79 8.03
CA ILE A 80 9.85 4.41 7.73
C ILE A 80 10.59 3.88 6.50
N TYR A 81 10.53 4.61 5.38
CA TYR A 81 11.12 4.14 4.13
C TYR A 81 12.63 4.40 4.03
N GLY A 82 13.15 5.39 4.76
CA GLY A 82 14.60 5.64 4.82
C GLY A 82 15.35 4.46 5.44
N LEU A 83 14.80 3.88 6.51
CA LEU A 83 15.37 2.73 7.21
C LEU A 83 15.27 1.44 6.37
N ASP A 84 14.14 1.25 5.68
CA ASP A 84 13.92 0.09 4.80
C ASP A 84 14.84 0.10 3.56
N ILE A 85 15.03 1.26 2.92
CA ILE A 85 15.97 1.40 1.78
C ILE A 85 17.40 1.07 2.21
N ARG A 86 17.82 1.52 3.40
CA ARG A 86 19.15 1.23 3.92
C ARG A 86 19.37 -0.27 4.10
N HIS A 87 18.42 -0.98 4.69
CA HIS A 87 18.51 -2.44 4.83
C HIS A 87 18.52 -3.16 3.47
N LEU A 88 17.73 -2.68 2.50
CA LEU A 88 17.74 -3.22 1.13
C LEU A 88 19.09 -3.04 0.45
N ASP A 89 19.74 -1.89 0.63
CA ASP A 89 21.05 -1.60 0.07
C ASP A 89 22.14 -2.45 0.77
N GLU A 90 22.09 -2.58 2.10
CA GLU A 90 22.98 -3.48 2.86
C GLU A 90 22.84 -4.95 2.39
N ASN A 91 21.62 -5.39 2.10
CA ASN A 91 21.38 -6.75 1.64
C ASN A 91 21.87 -6.97 0.20
N ARG A 92 21.80 -5.96 -0.68
CA ARG A 92 22.41 -6.02 -2.01
C ARG A 92 23.93 -6.06 -1.93
N ALA A 93 24.54 -5.25 -1.07
CA ALA A 93 25.98 -5.25 -0.86
C ALA A 93 26.48 -6.64 -0.42
N ARG A 94 25.83 -7.25 0.58
CA ARG A 94 26.15 -8.63 1.01
C ARG A 94 26.02 -9.66 -0.11
N LYS A 95 24.97 -9.57 -0.94
CA LYS A 95 24.82 -10.49 -2.08
C LYS A 95 25.92 -10.32 -3.13
N ALA A 96 26.35 -9.08 -3.40
CA ALA A 96 27.44 -8.81 -4.32
C ALA A 96 28.77 -9.35 -3.78
N GLU A 97 29.04 -9.18 -2.48
CA GLU A 97 30.23 -9.74 -1.82
C GLU A 97 30.24 -11.27 -1.88
N LEU A 98 29.10 -11.92 -1.65
CA LEU A 98 28.99 -13.38 -1.77
C LEU A 98 29.25 -13.86 -3.21
N ALA A 99 28.67 -13.20 -4.20
CA ALA A 99 28.91 -13.54 -5.60
C ALA A 99 30.40 -13.40 -6.00
N GLN A 100 31.07 -12.35 -5.53
CA GLN A 100 32.51 -12.17 -5.76
C GLN A 100 33.36 -13.25 -5.08
N ARG A 101 32.98 -13.67 -3.87
CA ARG A 101 33.66 -14.76 -3.16
C ARG A 101 33.49 -16.10 -3.85
N ASP A 102 32.31 -16.37 -4.38
CA ASP A 102 32.04 -17.59 -5.15
C ASP A 102 32.86 -17.59 -6.45
N ASP A 103 32.89 -16.48 -7.19
CA ASP A 103 33.71 -16.33 -8.41
C ASP A 103 35.22 -16.50 -8.14
N GLU A 104 35.73 -15.94 -7.04
CA GLU A 104 37.14 -16.08 -6.64
C GLU A 104 37.47 -17.51 -6.16
N ALA A 105 36.55 -18.18 -5.45
CA ALA A 105 36.69 -19.58 -5.06
C ALA A 105 36.64 -20.57 -6.25
N LEU A 106 36.03 -20.17 -7.36
CA LEU A 106 36.00 -20.90 -8.64
C LEU A 106 37.22 -20.61 -9.53
N SER A 107 37.98 -19.53 -9.28
CA SER A 107 39.18 -19.12 -10.02
C SER A 107 40.57 -19.46 -9.39
N PRO A 108 40.76 -20.34 -8.39
CA PRO A 108 42.10 -20.58 -7.82
C PRO A 108 42.98 -21.55 -8.64
N ALA A 109 42.51 -22.05 -9.79
CA ALA A 109 43.20 -23.08 -10.58
C ALA A 109 43.92 -22.55 -11.83
N VAL A 110 44.60 -21.40 -11.74
CA VAL A 110 45.61 -20.98 -12.74
C VAL A 110 46.79 -20.33 -12.03
N LYS A 111 47.74 -21.15 -11.58
CA LYS A 111 49.13 -20.78 -11.32
C LYS A 111 50.04 -21.83 -11.93
#